data_AF-A0A969L4I3-F1
#
_entry.id   AF-A0A969L4I3-F1
#
_cell.length_a   1.000
_cell.length_b   1.000
_cell.length_c   1.000
_cell.angle_alpha   90.00
_cell.angle_beta   90.00
_cell.angle_gamma   90.00
#
_symmetry.space_group_name_H-M   'P 1'
#
loop_
_entity.id
_entity.type
_entity.pdbx_description
1 polymer ?
#
loop_
_entity_poly.entity_id
_entity_poly.type
_entity_poly.pdbx_seq_one_letter_code
_entity_poly.pdbx_strand_id
1 'polypeptide(L)'
;MDEGTAWAKSPDSGVDYFYNQAWHNWIFGNNYTDCMPLAFADGQRARQIDCWLGKAKFDADDSPYRHYYEFFLKAQEKGWMPDNMTQRQWEGDMEASYIAGKSVMMLHGPWVWDKALAAGSDFAVKGNQDGIPATPPAEGQEVWMQSVLPPNIDNQWFMRAGVDKLPEWSQILTAWNWFFSPEAVPMRAQGEGRWPLYKLDEPLELKGPQFKAVMSQLVRPVASGKALNLSKS
;
A
#
# COMPACT_ATOMS: atom_id res chain seq x y z
N MET A 1 13.85 1.08 -13.59
CA MET A 1 14.32 2.10 -12.62
C MET A 1 15.44 2.94 -13.21
N ASP A 2 16.58 2.37 -13.58
CA ASP A 2 17.72 3.12 -14.16
C ASP A 2 17.33 4.08 -15.31
N GLU A 3 16.65 3.56 -16.33
CA GLU A 3 16.21 4.37 -17.48
C GLU A 3 15.25 5.50 -17.09
N GLY A 4 14.29 5.19 -16.21
CA GLY A 4 13.33 6.18 -15.71
C GLY A 4 14.01 7.28 -14.90
N THR A 5 14.95 6.92 -14.03
CA THR A 5 15.77 7.88 -13.27
C THR A 5 16.63 8.73 -14.20
N ALA A 6 17.23 8.15 -15.24
CA ALA A 6 18.02 8.89 -16.22
C ALA A 6 17.15 9.88 -17.01
N TRP A 7 15.94 9.48 -17.42
CA TRP A 7 14.98 10.35 -18.07
C TRP A 7 14.51 11.50 -17.15
N ALA A 8 14.19 11.22 -15.88
CA ALA A 8 13.76 12.26 -14.93
C ALA A 8 14.82 13.35 -14.74
N LYS A 9 16.11 12.99 -14.82
CA LYS A 9 17.25 13.92 -14.75
C LYS A 9 17.49 14.71 -16.05
N SER A 10 16.77 14.41 -17.13
CA SER A 10 16.91 15.15 -18.38
C SER A 10 16.24 16.54 -18.30
N PRO A 11 16.75 17.55 -19.02
CA PRO A 11 16.21 18.92 -18.95
C PRO A 11 14.72 19.04 -19.31
N ASP A 12 14.22 18.14 -20.16
CA ASP A 12 12.88 18.21 -20.74
C ASP A 12 11.86 17.31 -20.02
N SER A 13 12.26 16.63 -18.94
CA SER A 13 11.39 15.67 -18.23
C SER A 13 10.19 16.34 -17.57
N GLY A 14 10.36 17.58 -17.11
CA GLY A 14 9.36 18.33 -16.33
C GLY A 14 9.14 17.82 -14.91
N VAL A 15 9.78 16.71 -14.51
CA VAL A 15 9.65 16.05 -13.21
C VAL A 15 10.98 16.07 -12.44
N ASP A 16 10.89 15.98 -11.11
CA ASP A 16 12.05 15.94 -10.23
C ASP A 16 12.48 14.50 -9.94
N TYR A 17 11.52 13.56 -9.89
CA TYR A 17 11.76 12.18 -9.50
C TYR A 17 11.01 11.19 -10.39
N PHE A 18 11.71 10.14 -10.84
CA PHE A 18 11.02 8.99 -11.43
C PHE A 18 10.30 8.20 -10.34
N TYR A 19 11.04 7.71 -9.35
CA TYR A 19 10.51 7.04 -8.17
C TYR A 19 10.70 7.93 -6.93
N ASN A 20 9.59 8.41 -6.40
CA ASN A 20 9.56 9.36 -5.30
C ASN A 20 9.21 8.64 -4.01
N GLN A 21 10.07 8.80 -3.01
CA GLN A 21 9.87 8.21 -1.71
C GLN A 21 10.35 9.18 -0.63
N ALA A 22 9.63 9.23 0.49
CA ALA A 22 10.00 9.94 1.71
C ALA A 22 9.91 9.00 2.90
N TRP A 23 10.61 9.33 3.99
CA TRP A 23 10.58 8.54 5.20
C TRP A 23 9.24 8.63 5.92
N HIS A 24 8.74 7.47 6.34
CA HIS A 24 7.66 7.37 7.30
C HIS A 24 7.92 6.13 8.15
N ASN A 25 8.10 6.33 9.46
CA ASN A 25 8.49 5.30 10.43
C ASN A 25 7.62 4.04 10.33
N TRP A 26 6.30 4.19 10.28
CA TRP A 26 5.39 3.05 10.17
C TRP A 26 5.43 2.37 8.79
N ILE A 27 5.59 3.13 7.70
CA ILE A 27 5.66 2.55 6.35
C ILE A 27 6.93 1.73 6.20
N PHE A 28 8.08 2.30 6.52
CA PHE A 28 9.37 1.65 6.35
C PHE A 28 9.61 0.57 7.42
N GLY A 29 9.21 0.83 8.66
CA GLY A 29 9.44 -0.10 9.76
C GLY A 29 8.49 -1.30 9.76
N ASN A 30 7.31 -1.20 9.14
CA ASN A 30 6.29 -2.25 9.20
C ASN A 30 5.69 -2.58 7.83
N ASN A 31 5.16 -1.61 7.08
CA ASN A 31 4.43 -1.94 5.85
C ASN A 31 5.34 -2.54 4.76
N TYR A 32 6.41 -1.84 4.39
CA TYR A 32 7.29 -2.27 3.30
C TYR A 32 8.14 -3.47 3.68
N THR A 33 8.58 -3.55 4.94
CA THR A 33 9.25 -4.72 5.49
C THR A 33 8.37 -5.96 5.47
N ASP A 34 7.05 -5.82 5.54
CA ASP A 34 6.09 -6.92 5.46
C ASP A 34 5.79 -7.33 4.00
N CYS A 35 5.60 -6.35 3.10
CA CYS A 35 5.15 -6.63 1.73
C CYS A 35 6.31 -6.91 0.75
N MET A 36 7.40 -6.14 0.79
CA MET A 36 8.46 -6.23 -0.22
C MET A 36 9.18 -7.59 -0.25
N PRO A 37 9.45 -8.25 0.90
CA PRO A 37 10.03 -9.59 0.88
C PRO A 37 9.17 -10.62 0.13
N LEU A 38 7.84 -10.43 0.05
CA LEU A 38 6.97 -11.39 -0.63
C LEU A 38 7.21 -11.46 -2.15
N ALA A 39 7.97 -10.52 -2.71
CA ALA A 39 8.47 -10.58 -4.09
C ALA A 39 9.53 -11.66 -4.32
N PHE A 40 10.00 -12.33 -3.26
CA PHE A 40 11.10 -13.30 -3.29
C PHE A 40 10.64 -14.65 -2.75
N ALA A 41 11.11 -15.75 -3.35
CA ALA A 41 10.65 -17.11 -3.02
C ALA A 41 10.97 -17.51 -1.56
N ASP A 42 12.06 -17.02 -1.02
CA ASP A 42 12.50 -17.19 0.38
C ASP A 42 11.92 -16.11 1.32
N GLY A 43 11.28 -15.07 0.79
CA GLY A 43 10.70 -13.97 1.56
C GLY A 43 9.23 -14.14 1.97
N GLN A 44 8.65 -15.33 1.74
CA GLN A 44 7.22 -15.62 1.91
C GLN A 44 6.75 -15.55 3.38
N ARG A 45 5.44 -15.42 3.58
CA ARG A 45 4.80 -15.17 4.89
C ARG A 45 5.22 -16.16 5.99
N ALA A 46 5.36 -17.43 5.68
CA ALA A 46 5.77 -18.44 6.66
C ALA A 46 7.17 -18.15 7.23
N ARG A 47 8.11 -17.75 6.38
CA ARG A 47 9.48 -17.42 6.79
C ARG A 47 9.51 -16.14 7.63
N GLN A 48 8.72 -15.14 7.27
CA GLN A 48 8.54 -13.92 8.06
C GLN A 48 7.97 -14.25 9.46
N ILE A 49 6.94 -15.10 9.55
CA ILE A 49 6.37 -15.56 10.81
C ILE A 49 7.42 -16.26 11.68
N ASP A 50 8.26 -17.11 11.09
CA ASP A 50 9.32 -17.79 11.84
C ASP A 50 10.32 -16.81 12.48
N CYS A 51 10.63 -15.68 11.84
CA CYS A 51 11.42 -14.61 12.46
C CYS A 51 10.71 -13.99 13.67
N TRP A 52 9.43 -13.61 13.52
CA TRP A 52 8.65 -13.02 14.61
C TRP A 52 8.41 -13.97 15.79
N LEU A 53 8.35 -15.27 15.53
CA LEU A 53 8.23 -16.31 16.55
C LEU A 53 9.59 -16.75 17.13
N GLY A 54 10.70 -16.13 16.70
CA GLY A 54 12.05 -16.44 17.18
C GLY A 54 12.61 -17.80 16.73
N LYS A 55 11.96 -18.45 15.75
CA LYS A 55 12.44 -19.71 15.14
C LYS A 55 13.55 -19.46 14.11
N ALA A 56 13.54 -18.29 13.49
CA ALA A 56 14.59 -17.76 12.64
C ALA A 56 15.06 -16.40 13.19
N LYS A 57 16.28 -15.98 12.86
CA LYS A 57 16.77 -14.66 13.27
C LYS A 57 16.51 -13.62 12.19
N PHE A 58 16.24 -12.38 12.62
CA PHE A 58 16.09 -11.24 11.70
C PHE A 58 17.40 -10.85 11.01
N ASP A 59 18.54 -11.12 11.63
CA ASP A 59 19.88 -10.75 11.17
C ASP A 59 20.67 -11.92 10.55
N ALA A 60 20.04 -13.07 10.35
CA ALA A 60 20.67 -14.19 9.66
C ALA A 60 20.92 -13.88 8.17
N ASP A 61 21.83 -14.61 7.55
CA ASP A 61 22.13 -14.49 6.12
C ASP A 61 20.91 -14.83 5.25
N ASP A 62 20.09 -15.78 5.69
CA ASP A 62 18.84 -16.23 5.06
C ASP A 62 17.59 -15.52 5.63
N SER A 63 17.76 -14.30 6.16
CA SER A 63 16.64 -13.49 6.63
C SER A 63 15.77 -13.02 5.46
N PRO A 64 14.43 -13.22 5.50
CA PRO A 64 13.55 -12.76 4.43
C PRO A 64 13.57 -11.23 4.26
N TYR A 65 13.91 -10.50 5.33
CA TYR A 65 13.95 -9.04 5.34
C TYR A 65 15.17 -8.44 4.64
N ARG A 66 16.19 -9.25 4.35
CA ARG A 66 17.40 -8.81 3.67
C ARG A 66 17.08 -8.17 2.32
N HIS A 67 16.18 -8.77 1.55
CA HIS A 67 15.70 -8.25 0.26
C HIS A 67 15.17 -6.83 0.34
N TYR A 68 14.41 -6.52 1.39
CA TYR A 68 13.89 -5.17 1.63
C TYR A 68 15.04 -4.17 1.85
N TYR A 69 15.96 -4.47 2.76
CA TYR A 69 17.07 -3.57 3.06
C TYR A 69 18.01 -3.39 1.86
N GLU A 70 18.35 -4.47 1.17
CA GLU A 70 19.21 -4.45 -0.02
C GLU A 70 18.58 -3.65 -1.16
N PHE A 71 17.25 -3.72 -1.34
CA PHE A 71 16.57 -2.87 -2.31
C PHE A 71 16.79 -1.39 -2.01
N PHE A 72 16.59 -0.94 -0.77
CA PHE A 72 16.73 0.47 -0.42
C PHE A 72 18.19 0.94 -0.49
N LEU A 73 19.15 0.10 -0.09
CA LEU A 73 20.58 0.39 -0.28
C LEU A 73 20.92 0.55 -1.76
N LYS A 74 20.51 -0.40 -2.61
CA LYS A 74 20.72 -0.34 -4.05
C LYS A 74 20.04 0.88 -4.67
N ALA A 75 18.81 1.18 -4.25
CA ALA A 75 18.06 2.33 -4.76
C ALA A 75 18.73 3.66 -4.38
N GLN A 76 19.36 3.74 -3.20
CA GLN A 76 20.19 4.88 -2.82
C GLN A 76 21.47 4.95 -3.67
N GLU A 77 22.23 3.86 -3.78
CA GLU A 77 23.47 3.79 -4.56
C GLU A 77 23.26 4.16 -6.05
N LYS A 78 22.12 3.77 -6.61
CA LYS A 78 21.73 4.06 -7.99
C LYS A 78 21.04 5.41 -8.18
N GLY A 79 20.75 6.12 -7.08
CA GLY A 79 20.00 7.39 -7.10
C GLY A 79 18.58 7.24 -7.66
N TRP A 80 17.95 6.08 -7.45
CA TRP A 80 16.56 5.81 -7.84
C TRP A 80 15.55 6.57 -6.98
N MET A 81 15.92 6.91 -5.75
CA MET A 81 15.12 7.68 -4.79
C MET A 81 15.83 9.00 -4.46
N PRO A 82 15.13 9.99 -3.86
CA PRO A 82 15.76 11.22 -3.41
C PRO A 82 16.91 10.98 -2.41
N ASP A 83 18.05 11.65 -2.57
CA ASP A 83 19.22 11.50 -1.67
C ASP A 83 18.89 11.88 -0.22
N ASN A 84 17.98 12.83 -0.04
CA ASN A 84 17.51 13.29 1.26
C ASN A 84 16.22 12.59 1.72
N MET A 85 15.90 11.39 1.22
CA MET A 85 14.67 10.64 1.54
C MET A 85 14.34 10.59 3.04
N THR A 86 15.35 10.42 3.89
CA THR A 86 15.18 10.35 5.36
C THR A 86 14.80 11.68 6.02
N GLN A 87 14.99 12.81 5.32
CA GLN A 87 14.69 14.16 5.80
C GLN A 87 13.39 14.72 5.18
N ARG A 88 12.89 14.08 4.11
CA ARG A 88 11.66 14.46 3.43
C ARG A 88 10.44 14.09 4.27
N GLN A 89 9.46 14.99 4.30
CA GLN A 89 8.14 14.76 4.87
C GLN A 89 7.29 13.92 3.92
N TRP A 90 6.59 12.92 4.47
CA TRP A 90 5.71 12.03 3.72
C TRP A 90 4.66 12.80 2.93
N GLU A 91 3.85 13.63 3.61
CA GLU A 91 2.81 14.43 2.96
C GLU A 91 3.37 15.71 2.31
N GLY A 92 4.22 16.44 3.05
CA GLY A 92 4.68 17.77 2.66
C GLY A 92 5.63 17.79 1.46
N ASP A 93 6.41 16.73 1.25
CA ASP A 93 7.38 16.66 0.15
C ASP A 93 6.99 15.60 -0.88
N MET A 94 6.75 14.35 -0.48
CA MET A 94 6.51 13.26 -1.42
C MET A 94 5.11 13.31 -2.05
N GLU A 95 4.04 13.33 -1.25
CA GLU A 95 2.68 13.43 -1.80
C GLU A 95 2.50 14.74 -2.57
N ALA A 96 2.95 15.87 -2.02
CA ALA A 96 2.83 17.18 -2.66
C ALA A 96 3.52 17.25 -4.02
N SER A 97 4.73 16.68 -4.17
CA SER A 97 5.43 16.67 -5.46
C SER A 97 4.73 15.79 -6.49
N TYR A 98 4.15 14.65 -6.11
CA TYR A 98 3.33 13.87 -7.04
C TYR A 98 2.06 14.61 -7.45
N ILE A 99 1.35 15.20 -6.50
CA ILE A 99 0.16 16.03 -6.77
C ILE A 99 0.52 17.18 -7.72
N ALA A 100 1.71 17.78 -7.58
CA ALA A 100 2.20 18.83 -8.47
C ALA A 100 2.68 18.32 -9.85
N GLY A 101 2.61 17.01 -10.13
CA GLY A 101 3.12 16.41 -11.37
C GLY A 101 4.65 16.42 -11.46
N LYS A 102 5.34 16.48 -10.31
CA LYS A 102 6.81 16.50 -10.19
C LYS A 102 7.42 15.14 -9.90
N SER A 103 6.62 14.07 -9.89
CA SER A 103 7.14 12.71 -9.87
C SER A 103 6.26 11.72 -10.62
N VAL A 104 6.86 10.67 -11.17
CA VAL A 104 6.14 9.67 -11.98
C VAL A 104 5.45 8.61 -11.13
N MET A 105 6.17 8.00 -10.19
CA MET A 105 5.66 6.90 -9.39
C MET A 105 6.12 6.96 -7.95
N MET A 106 5.34 6.34 -7.06
CA MET A 106 5.62 6.15 -5.65
C MET A 106 5.01 4.83 -5.18
N LEU A 107 5.57 4.22 -4.15
CA LEU A 107 4.90 3.13 -3.46
C LEU A 107 4.03 3.75 -2.37
N HIS A 108 2.71 3.63 -2.47
CA HIS A 108 1.85 4.43 -1.60
C HIS A 108 0.48 3.81 -1.39
N GLY A 109 -0.21 4.27 -0.34
CA GLY A 109 -1.62 3.97 -0.16
C GLY A 109 -2.51 4.72 -1.16
N PRO A 110 -3.78 4.32 -1.27
CA PRO A 110 -4.68 4.79 -2.32
C PRO A 110 -5.05 6.28 -2.22
N TRP A 111 -4.93 6.91 -1.04
CA TRP A 111 -5.49 8.25 -0.78
C TRP A 111 -4.82 9.39 -1.57
N VAL A 112 -3.57 9.21 -2.01
CA VAL A 112 -2.88 10.24 -2.82
C VAL A 112 -3.56 10.42 -4.18
N TRP A 113 -4.23 9.39 -4.69
CA TRP A 113 -4.99 9.44 -5.93
C TRP A 113 -6.14 10.44 -5.83
N ASP A 114 -6.90 10.37 -4.74
CA ASP A 114 -8.01 11.27 -4.46
C ASP A 114 -7.51 12.68 -4.12
N LYS A 115 -6.36 12.81 -3.43
CA LYS A 115 -5.71 14.11 -3.19
C LYS A 115 -5.32 14.79 -4.51
N ALA A 116 -4.76 14.06 -5.48
CA ALA A 116 -4.40 14.61 -6.80
C ALA A 116 -5.64 15.03 -7.62
N LEU A 117 -6.71 14.23 -7.59
CA LEU A 117 -7.98 14.61 -8.22
C LEU A 117 -8.59 15.86 -7.57
N ALA A 118 -8.61 15.92 -6.24
CA ALA A 118 -9.15 17.05 -5.49
C ALA A 118 -8.34 18.34 -5.69
N ALA A 119 -7.02 18.22 -5.85
CA ALA A 119 -6.14 19.35 -6.17
C ALA A 119 -6.26 19.83 -7.62
N GLY A 120 -6.97 19.10 -8.49
CA GLY A 120 -7.11 19.44 -9.90
C GLY A 120 -5.83 19.23 -10.71
N SER A 121 -4.96 18.31 -10.28
CA SER A 121 -3.72 17.99 -10.99
C SER A 121 -4.00 17.57 -12.43
N ASP A 122 -3.33 18.18 -13.40
CA ASP A 122 -3.64 18.02 -14.83
C ASP A 122 -3.62 16.55 -15.29
N PHE A 123 -2.60 15.79 -14.88
CA PHE A 123 -2.52 14.35 -15.18
C PHE A 123 -3.67 13.55 -14.53
N ALA A 124 -4.08 13.93 -13.32
CA ALA A 124 -5.14 13.26 -12.58
C ALA A 124 -6.51 13.48 -13.24
N VAL A 125 -6.86 14.73 -13.54
CA VAL A 125 -8.16 15.07 -14.15
C VAL A 125 -8.28 14.58 -15.59
N LYS A 126 -7.15 14.40 -16.30
CA LYS A 126 -7.08 13.78 -17.62
C LYS A 126 -7.14 12.25 -17.60
N GLY A 127 -7.20 11.62 -16.42
CA GLY A 127 -7.26 10.17 -16.29
C GLY A 127 -5.93 9.47 -16.56
N ASN A 128 -4.80 10.18 -16.43
CA ASN A 128 -3.46 9.62 -16.63
C ASN A 128 -2.84 9.10 -15.31
N GLN A 129 -3.67 8.78 -14.32
CA GLN A 129 -3.24 8.06 -13.13
C GLN A 129 -3.42 6.56 -13.35
N ASP A 130 -2.42 5.78 -12.98
CA ASP A 130 -2.46 4.32 -13.02
C ASP A 130 -1.80 3.73 -11.76
N GLY A 131 -2.06 2.45 -11.49
CA GLY A 131 -1.54 1.74 -10.34
C GLY A 131 -1.33 0.26 -10.63
N ILE A 132 -0.25 -0.28 -10.09
CA ILE A 132 0.03 -1.72 -10.08
C ILE A 132 0.01 -2.23 -8.63
N PRO A 133 -0.23 -3.54 -8.43
CA PRO A 133 -0.18 -4.09 -7.08
C PRO A 133 1.22 -3.91 -6.47
N ALA A 134 1.27 -3.77 -5.15
CA ALA A 134 2.51 -3.41 -4.46
C ALA A 134 3.64 -4.45 -4.61
N THR A 135 3.30 -5.73 -4.77
CA THR A 135 4.28 -6.83 -4.75
C THR A 135 4.22 -7.65 -6.04
N PRO A 136 5.30 -7.69 -6.84
CA PRO A 136 5.38 -8.61 -7.98
C PRO A 136 5.37 -10.07 -7.52
N PRO A 137 4.97 -11.01 -8.39
CA PRO A 137 5.05 -12.44 -8.08
C PRO A 137 6.49 -12.85 -7.80
N ALA A 138 6.70 -13.63 -6.74
CA ALA A 138 7.95 -14.33 -6.53
C ALA A 138 8.19 -15.41 -7.61
N GLU A 139 9.41 -15.93 -7.70
CA GLU A 139 9.70 -17.10 -8.53
C GLU A 139 8.74 -18.25 -8.20
N GLY A 140 8.11 -18.83 -9.22
CA GLY A 140 7.09 -19.87 -9.08
C GLY A 140 5.67 -19.35 -8.76
N GLN A 141 5.47 -18.04 -8.68
CA GLN A 141 4.15 -17.41 -8.57
C GLN A 141 3.75 -16.73 -9.89
N GLU A 142 2.44 -16.73 -10.19
CA GLU A 142 1.91 -16.12 -11.42
C GLU A 142 1.18 -14.80 -11.17
N VAL A 143 0.77 -14.57 -9.92
CA VAL A 143 -0.10 -13.47 -9.53
C VAL A 143 0.68 -12.41 -8.76
N TRP A 144 0.44 -11.16 -9.12
CA TRP A 144 0.85 -10.04 -8.28
C TRP A 144 0.06 -10.07 -6.97
N MET A 145 0.66 -9.56 -5.91
CA MET A 145 0.01 -9.43 -4.61
C MET A 145 -0.15 -7.96 -4.25
N GLN A 146 -1.35 -7.60 -3.82
CA GLN A 146 -1.58 -6.28 -3.26
C GLN A 146 -1.17 -6.26 -1.79
N SER A 147 -0.43 -5.21 -1.39
CA SER A 147 -0.05 -5.03 0.03
C SER A 147 -1.31 -4.86 0.87
N VAL A 148 -1.38 -5.62 1.96
CA VAL A 148 -2.38 -5.45 3.00
C VAL A 148 -1.67 -4.80 4.19
N LEU A 149 -2.32 -3.81 4.79
CA LEU A 149 -1.80 -3.16 5.98
C LEU A 149 -1.58 -4.22 7.07
N PRO A 150 -0.41 -4.27 7.73
CA PRO A 150 -0.24 -5.13 8.88
C PRO A 150 -1.24 -4.70 9.96
N PRO A 151 -1.72 -5.62 10.82
CA PRO A 151 -2.51 -5.24 11.97
C PRO A 151 -1.75 -4.21 12.80
N ASN A 152 -2.28 -2.99 12.92
CA ASN A 152 -1.66 -1.91 13.67
C ASN A 152 -2.67 -1.26 14.60
N ILE A 153 -2.22 -0.67 15.70
CA ILE A 153 -3.14 -0.02 16.64
C ILE A 153 -3.64 1.34 16.14
N ASP A 154 -2.88 2.04 15.29
CA ASP A 154 -3.21 3.43 14.91
C ASP A 154 -4.18 3.55 13.73
N ASN A 155 -4.28 2.55 12.86
CA ASN A 155 -5.23 2.51 11.75
C ASN A 155 -6.29 1.39 11.92
N GLN A 156 -6.35 0.79 13.11
CA GLN A 156 -7.41 -0.13 13.49
C GLN A 156 -8.29 0.48 14.55
N TRP A 157 -9.48 -0.07 14.61
CA TRP A 157 -10.53 0.35 15.50
C TRP A 157 -10.46 -0.57 16.73
N PHE A 158 -10.32 0.01 17.91
CA PHE A 158 -10.33 -0.72 19.18
C PHE A 158 -11.06 0.09 20.25
N MET A 159 -11.62 -0.60 21.23
CA MET A 159 -12.10 0.02 22.48
C MET A 159 -11.00 -0.10 23.54
N ARG A 160 -10.59 1.02 24.12
CA ARG A 160 -9.59 1.04 25.21
C ARG A 160 -10.16 0.36 26.45
N ALA A 161 -9.32 -0.36 27.20
CA ALA A 161 -9.72 -0.95 28.47
C ALA A 161 -10.24 0.13 29.43
N GLY A 162 -11.38 -0.14 30.08
CA GLY A 162 -12.02 0.77 31.03
C GLY A 162 -12.97 1.80 30.40
N VAL A 163 -13.11 1.84 29.07
CA VAL A 163 -14.07 2.72 28.38
C VAL A 163 -15.52 2.40 28.77
N ASP A 164 -15.78 1.16 29.17
CA ASP A 164 -17.05 0.64 29.66
C ASP A 164 -17.52 1.26 30.99
N LYS A 165 -16.61 1.93 31.70
CA LYS A 165 -16.87 2.59 32.99
C LYS A 165 -17.21 4.07 32.87
N LEU A 166 -17.11 4.63 31.65
CA LEU A 166 -17.40 6.04 31.42
C LEU A 166 -18.91 6.30 31.45
N PRO A 167 -19.37 7.49 31.91
CA PRO A 167 -20.78 7.87 31.87
C PRO A 167 -21.43 7.74 30.48
N GLU A 168 -20.64 7.95 29.43
CA GLU A 168 -21.01 7.90 28.02
C GLU A 168 -20.91 6.50 27.38
N TRP A 169 -20.68 5.43 28.16
CA TRP A 169 -20.50 4.07 27.64
C TRP A 169 -21.61 3.64 26.69
N SER A 170 -22.87 3.96 27.01
CA SER A 170 -24.01 3.58 26.16
C SER A 170 -23.94 4.20 24.76
N GLN A 171 -23.45 5.44 24.66
CA GLN A 171 -23.26 6.16 23.40
C GLN A 171 -22.06 5.62 22.65
N ILE A 172 -20.97 5.31 23.35
CA ILE A 172 -19.77 4.70 22.77
C ILE A 172 -20.13 3.34 22.15
N LEU A 173 -20.83 2.48 22.87
CA LEU A 173 -21.26 1.18 22.37
C LEU A 173 -22.21 1.30 21.17
N THR A 174 -23.13 2.26 21.20
CA THR A 174 -24.01 2.55 20.05
C THR A 174 -23.21 2.96 18.82
N ALA A 175 -22.28 3.91 18.97
CA ALA A 175 -21.42 4.36 17.87
C ALA A 175 -20.54 3.23 17.35
N TRP A 176 -19.97 2.41 18.24
CA TRP A 176 -19.17 1.24 17.89
C TRP A 176 -19.97 0.23 17.06
N ASN A 177 -21.17 -0.14 17.52
CA ASN A 177 -22.03 -1.08 16.80
C ASN A 177 -22.46 -0.55 15.44
N TRP A 178 -22.81 0.75 15.35
CA TRP A 178 -23.11 1.38 14.06
C TRP A 178 -21.88 1.35 13.13
N PHE A 179 -20.71 1.67 13.66
CA PHE A 179 -19.50 1.77 12.86
C PHE A 179 -19.13 0.44 12.16
N PHE A 180 -19.46 -0.69 12.80
CA PHE A 180 -19.27 -2.05 12.26
C PHE A 180 -20.55 -2.68 11.72
N SER A 181 -21.60 -1.91 11.47
CA SER A 181 -22.87 -2.43 10.95
C SER A 181 -22.79 -2.77 9.45
N PRO A 182 -23.73 -3.59 8.94
CA PRO A 182 -23.84 -3.90 7.51
C PRO A 182 -23.99 -2.69 6.61
N GLU A 183 -24.50 -1.56 7.11
CA GLU A 183 -24.65 -0.32 6.33
C GLU A 183 -23.35 0.51 6.33
N ALA A 184 -22.65 0.59 7.47
CA ALA A 184 -21.48 1.45 7.60
C ALA A 184 -20.23 0.85 6.94
N VAL A 185 -20.05 -0.48 6.98
CA VAL A 185 -18.86 -1.15 6.42
C VAL A 185 -18.75 -0.92 4.90
N PRO A 186 -19.78 -1.18 4.07
CA PRO A 186 -19.72 -0.90 2.63
C PRO A 186 -19.53 0.59 2.32
N MET A 187 -20.17 1.47 3.09
CA MET A 187 -20.03 2.92 2.94
C MET A 187 -18.57 3.35 3.15
N ARG A 188 -17.91 2.87 4.21
CA ARG A 188 -16.49 3.16 4.49
C ARG A 188 -15.57 2.56 3.44
N ALA A 189 -15.82 1.32 3.03
CA ALA A 189 -15.06 0.67 1.96
C ALA A 189 -15.11 1.50 0.65
N GLN A 190 -16.28 2.06 0.31
CA GLN A 190 -16.46 2.94 -0.84
C GLN A 190 -15.74 4.28 -0.68
N GLY A 191 -15.75 4.87 0.52
CA GLY A 191 -15.06 6.13 0.80
C GLY A 191 -13.54 6.00 0.80
N GLU A 192 -13.00 4.89 1.32
CA GLU A 192 -11.55 4.64 1.39
C GLU A 192 -10.97 4.01 0.12
N GLY A 193 -11.82 3.46 -0.76
CA GLY A 193 -11.39 2.67 -1.91
C GLY A 193 -10.69 1.37 -1.53
N ARG A 194 -11.08 0.75 -0.40
CA ARG A 194 -10.46 -0.46 0.16
C ARG A 194 -11.47 -1.58 0.28
N TRP A 195 -11.05 -2.81 -0.04
CA TRP A 195 -11.90 -3.98 0.12
C TRP A 195 -12.06 -4.33 1.61
N PRO A 196 -13.28 -4.55 2.11
CA PRO A 196 -13.49 -4.92 3.50
C PRO A 196 -13.07 -6.38 3.73
N LEU A 197 -12.56 -6.68 4.92
CA LEU A 197 -12.30 -8.06 5.36
C LEU A 197 -13.58 -8.83 5.72
N TYR A 198 -14.72 -8.14 5.77
CA TYR A 198 -16.02 -8.75 6.09
C TYR A 198 -16.59 -9.47 4.88
N LYS A 199 -17.22 -10.63 5.12
CA LYS A 199 -18.18 -11.19 4.17
C LYS A 199 -19.45 -10.34 4.25
N LEU A 200 -19.80 -9.71 3.14
CA LEU A 200 -21.01 -8.91 3.03
C LEU A 200 -22.16 -9.78 2.51
N ASP A 201 -23.37 -9.52 3.00
CA ASP A 201 -24.57 -10.21 2.54
C ASP A 201 -24.87 -9.83 1.08
N GLU A 202 -24.74 -8.55 0.76
CA GLU A 202 -24.86 -8.02 -0.59
C GLU A 202 -23.48 -7.85 -1.24
N PRO A 203 -23.34 -8.15 -2.55
CA PRO A 203 -22.10 -7.89 -3.28
C PRO A 203 -21.71 -6.40 -3.25
N LEU A 204 -20.45 -6.12 -2.91
CA LEU A 204 -19.90 -4.76 -2.97
C LEU A 204 -19.17 -4.54 -4.29
N GLU A 205 -19.64 -3.58 -5.09
CA GLU A 205 -18.90 -3.06 -6.23
C GLU A 205 -18.19 -1.76 -5.83
N LEU A 206 -16.88 -1.82 -5.58
CA LEU A 206 -16.09 -0.62 -5.29
C LEU A 206 -15.93 0.25 -6.55
N LYS A 207 -16.39 1.50 -6.44
CA LYS A 207 -16.37 2.45 -7.56
C LYS A 207 -15.11 3.30 -7.66
N GLY A 208 -14.23 3.26 -6.65
CA GLY A 208 -13.02 4.08 -6.59
C GLY A 208 -12.12 3.84 -7.80
N PRO A 209 -11.68 4.89 -8.53
CA PRO A 209 -10.85 4.74 -9.73
C PRO A 209 -9.52 4.03 -9.45
N GLN A 210 -8.92 4.31 -8.29
CA GLN A 210 -7.69 3.67 -7.82
C GLN A 210 -7.86 2.17 -7.60
N PHE A 211 -8.98 1.76 -6.99
CA PHE A 211 -9.28 0.34 -6.79
C PHE A 211 -9.46 -0.37 -8.13
N LYS A 212 -10.22 0.24 -9.06
CA LYS A 212 -10.43 -0.31 -10.40
C LYS A 212 -9.12 -0.45 -11.18
N ALA A 213 -8.25 0.57 -11.13
CA ALA A 213 -6.95 0.53 -11.78
C ALA A 213 -6.09 -0.64 -11.26
N VAL A 214 -5.88 -0.73 -9.95
CA VAL A 214 -5.03 -1.78 -9.35
C VAL A 214 -5.62 -3.17 -9.54
N MET A 215 -6.94 -3.35 -9.35
CA MET A 215 -7.57 -4.67 -9.46
C MET A 215 -7.55 -5.21 -10.89
N SER A 216 -7.56 -4.34 -11.91
CA SER A 216 -7.42 -4.76 -13.31
C SER A 216 -6.11 -5.53 -13.58
N GLN A 217 -5.08 -5.27 -12.76
CA GLN A 217 -3.77 -5.93 -12.87
C GLN A 217 -3.72 -7.30 -12.16
N LEU A 218 -4.59 -7.51 -11.17
CA LEU A 218 -4.70 -8.78 -10.43
C LEU A 218 -5.52 -9.82 -11.19
N VAL A 219 -6.46 -9.37 -12.04
CA VAL A 219 -7.24 -10.23 -12.91
C VAL A 219 -6.56 -10.31 -14.27
N ARG A 220 -5.59 -11.21 -14.43
CA ARG A 220 -5.26 -11.64 -15.80
C ARG A 220 -6.48 -12.39 -16.36
N PRO A 221 -6.97 -12.07 -17.56
CA PRO A 221 -7.85 -12.98 -18.27
C PRO A 221 -7.05 -14.25 -18.51
N VAL A 222 -7.27 -15.27 -17.69
CA VAL A 222 -6.75 -16.60 -17.98
C VAL A 222 -7.40 -17.01 -19.30
N ALA A 223 -6.59 -17.32 -20.30
CA ALA A 223 -7.02 -17.90 -21.58
C ALA A 223 -7.73 -19.28 -21.43
N SER A 224 -8.15 -19.64 -20.21
CA SER A 224 -8.86 -20.87 -19.88
C SER A 224 -10.08 -20.67 -18.94
N GLY A 225 -10.67 -19.48 -18.89
CA GLY A 225 -12.06 -19.32 -18.43
C GLY A 225 -12.36 -19.64 -16.96
N LYS A 226 -11.39 -19.55 -16.05
CA LYS A 226 -11.65 -19.60 -14.60
C LYS A 226 -11.32 -18.25 -13.96
N ALA A 227 -12.35 -17.55 -13.54
CA ALA A 227 -12.22 -16.35 -12.70
C ALA A 227 -11.56 -16.73 -11.36
N LEU A 228 -10.61 -15.89 -10.92
CA LEU A 228 -9.99 -16.02 -9.60
C LEU A 228 -11.08 -15.79 -8.54
N ASN A 229 -11.29 -16.79 -7.70
CA ASN A 229 -12.24 -16.74 -6.60
C ASN A 229 -11.53 -16.07 -5.41
N LEU A 230 -11.79 -14.78 -5.18
CA LEU A 230 -11.21 -13.97 -4.08
C LEU A 230 -11.72 -14.37 -2.67
N SER A 231 -12.22 -15.60 -2.50
CA SER A 231 -12.86 -16.09 -1.26
C SER A 231 -11.97 -16.96 -0.38
N LYS A 232 -10.64 -16.96 -0.60
CA LYS A 232 -9.71 -17.67 0.28
C LYS A 232 -8.51 -16.80 0.65
N SER A 233 -8.71 -15.95 1.65
CA SER A 233 -7.69 -15.47 2.59
C SER A 233 -8.14 -15.81 4.00
#